data_AF-A0A9W4SK84-F1
#
_entry.id   AF-A0A9W4SK84-F1
#
_cell.length_a   1.000
_cell.length_b   1.000
_cell.length_c   1.000
_cell.angle_alpha   90.00
_cell.angle_beta   90.00
_cell.angle_gamma   90.00
#
_symmetry.space_group_name_H-M   'P 1'
#
loop_
_entity.id
_entity.type
_entity.pdbx_description
1 polymer ?
#
loop_
_entity_poly.entity_id
_entity_poly.type
_entity_poly.pdbx_seq_one_letter_code
_entity_poly.pdbx_strand_id
1 'polypeptide(L)'
;MSKQEKRQHSQITCLNDIAIKNEIITEHFGFLPISFVDDIVNSINELIYLIIAGIESFVNSELKNKEEVELGTHQVETLLENLVDKYFEKFEIYALQNIFTIRENVTVGVNFDVDENMDEGVDKEIELLRKKIMAAKAFNLKLKKQLAKDESRIEKLKRLENKISFLRTQAKAHNVSPLPDTLRFISDQLMAITKVYNNLNESTW
;
A
#
# COMPACT_ATOMS: atom_id res chain seq x y z
N MET A 1 -42.57 -29.11 -31.05
CA MET A 1 -41.50 -28.54 -30.20
C MET A 1 -41.32 -29.41 -28.98
N SER A 2 -40.13 -30.00 -28.87
CA SER A 2 -39.75 -30.99 -27.85
C SER A 2 -39.77 -30.36 -26.45
N LYS A 3 -40.08 -31.15 -25.40
CA LYS A 3 -40.00 -30.72 -23.98
C LYS A 3 -38.62 -30.13 -23.62
N GLN A 4 -37.56 -30.47 -24.36
CA GLN A 4 -36.22 -29.90 -24.21
C GLN A 4 -36.12 -28.46 -24.74
N GLU A 5 -36.75 -28.12 -25.87
CA GLU A 5 -36.71 -26.78 -26.46
C GLU A 5 -37.47 -25.76 -25.60
N LYS A 6 -38.60 -26.16 -24.99
CA LYS A 6 -39.35 -25.31 -24.06
C LYS A 6 -38.60 -25.04 -22.75
N ARG A 7 -37.81 -26.00 -22.26
CA ARG A 7 -36.96 -25.83 -21.07
C ARG A 7 -35.78 -24.90 -21.34
N GLN A 8 -35.14 -25.04 -22.50
CA GLN A 8 -34.05 -24.15 -22.91
C GLN A 8 -34.55 -22.72 -23.13
N HIS A 9 -35.69 -22.53 -23.81
CA HIS A 9 -36.26 -21.20 -24.05
C HIS A 9 -36.66 -20.49 -22.74
N SER A 10 -37.29 -21.21 -21.80
CA SER A 10 -37.64 -20.65 -20.47
C SER A 10 -36.43 -20.32 -19.60
N GLN A 11 -35.34 -21.10 -19.67
CA GLN A 11 -34.09 -20.79 -18.95
C GLN A 11 -33.41 -19.56 -19.53
N ILE A 12 -33.43 -19.38 -20.86
CA ILE A 12 -32.86 -18.20 -21.52
C ILE A 12 -33.65 -16.93 -21.17
N THR A 13 -34.98 -17.00 -21.09
CA THR A 13 -35.82 -15.87 -20.69
C THR A 13 -35.57 -15.45 -19.23
N CYS A 14 -35.52 -16.41 -18.28
CA CYS A 14 -35.21 -16.09 -16.88
C CYS A 14 -33.80 -15.51 -16.68
N LEU A 15 -32.81 -15.96 -17.45
CA LEU A 15 -31.44 -15.43 -17.38
C LEU A 15 -31.38 -13.97 -17.87
N ASN A 16 -32.14 -13.64 -18.92
CA ASN A 16 -32.27 -12.25 -19.39
C ASN A 16 -32.93 -11.35 -18.34
N ASP A 17 -33.98 -11.83 -17.66
CA ASP A 17 -34.68 -11.04 -16.64
C ASP A 17 -33.79 -10.74 -15.42
N ILE A 18 -32.90 -11.67 -15.04
CA ILE A 18 -31.93 -11.46 -13.94
C ILE A 18 -30.83 -10.47 -14.36
N ALA A 19 -30.31 -10.60 -15.58
CA ALA A 19 -29.28 -9.69 -16.10
C ALA A 19 -29.78 -8.25 -16.18
N ILE A 20 -31.00 -8.06 -16.68
CA ILE A 20 -31.65 -6.73 -16.77
C ILE A 20 -31.90 -6.15 -15.38
N LYS A 21 -32.32 -6.96 -14.40
CA LYS A 21 -32.48 -6.50 -13.01
C LYS A 21 -31.16 -5.99 -12.43
N ASN A 22 -30.06 -6.71 -12.63
CA ASN A 22 -28.75 -6.29 -12.14
C ASN A 22 -28.23 -5.03 -12.82
N GLU A 23 -28.52 -4.85 -14.11
CA GLU A 23 -28.16 -3.63 -14.84
C GLU A 23 -28.92 -2.40 -14.31
N ILE A 24 -30.22 -2.52 -14.08
CA ILE A 24 -31.05 -1.46 -13.48
C ILE A 24 -30.58 -1.11 -12.06
N ILE A 25 -30.24 -2.13 -11.26
CA ILE A 25 -29.69 -1.91 -9.91
C ILE A 25 -28.37 -1.17 -10.00
N THR A 26 -27.48 -1.59 -10.90
CA THR A 26 -26.16 -0.97 -11.09
C THR A 26 -26.30 0.48 -11.57
N GLU A 27 -27.23 0.76 -12.46
CA GLU A 27 -27.54 2.12 -12.93
C GLU A 27 -28.11 2.98 -11.80
N HIS A 28 -29.07 2.46 -11.03
CA HIS A 28 -29.69 3.18 -9.92
C HIS A 28 -28.69 3.54 -8.81
N PHE A 29 -27.83 2.60 -8.42
CA PHE A 29 -26.83 2.82 -7.38
C PHE A 29 -25.57 3.53 -7.91
N GLY A 30 -25.31 3.51 -9.22
CA GLY A 30 -24.10 4.04 -9.84
C GLY A 30 -22.84 3.21 -9.55
N PHE A 31 -23.00 2.03 -8.95
CA PHE A 31 -21.94 1.07 -8.66
C PHE A 31 -22.48 -0.35 -8.70
N LEU A 32 -21.58 -1.31 -8.90
CA LEU A 32 -21.92 -2.73 -8.84
C LEU A 32 -22.06 -3.17 -7.37
N PRO A 33 -23.22 -3.69 -6.94
CA PRO A 33 -23.43 -4.12 -5.55
C PRO A 33 -22.37 -5.11 -5.03
N ILE A 34 -21.91 -6.02 -5.89
CA ILE A 34 -20.89 -7.00 -5.52
C ILE A 34 -19.55 -6.32 -5.20
N SER A 35 -19.14 -5.33 -5.99
CA SER A 35 -17.92 -4.55 -5.74
C SER A 35 -18.01 -3.76 -4.44
N PHE A 36 -19.19 -3.26 -4.10
CA PHE A 36 -19.39 -2.53 -2.84
C PHE A 36 -19.25 -3.46 -1.61
N VAL A 37 -19.80 -4.67 -1.69
CA VAL A 37 -19.63 -5.66 -0.62
C VAL A 37 -18.18 -6.12 -0.52
N ASP A 38 -17.51 -6.36 -1.66
CA ASP A 38 -16.09 -6.72 -1.70
C ASP A 38 -15.21 -5.66 -1.02
N ASP A 39 -15.47 -4.37 -1.29
CA ASP A 39 -14.73 -3.27 -0.67
C ASP A 39 -14.93 -3.24 0.87
N ILE A 40 -16.12 -3.59 1.35
CA ILE A 40 -16.39 -3.73 2.80
C ILE A 40 -15.59 -4.89 3.37
N VAL A 41 -15.62 -6.07 2.74
CA VAL A 41 -14.88 -7.26 3.20
C VAL A 41 -13.38 -6.96 3.25
N ASN A 42 -12.83 -6.33 2.21
CA ASN A 42 -11.43 -5.92 2.17
C ASN A 42 -11.07 -4.94 3.31
N SER A 43 -11.92 -3.94 3.54
CA SER A 43 -11.72 -2.96 4.61
C SER A 43 -11.70 -3.61 5.99
N ILE A 44 -12.53 -4.65 6.19
CA ILE A 44 -12.61 -5.35 7.48
C ILE A 44 -11.39 -6.24 7.69
N ASN A 45 -10.92 -6.91 6.65
CA ASN A 45 -9.67 -7.68 6.72
C ASN A 45 -8.49 -6.76 7.08
N GLU A 46 -8.39 -5.57 6.48
CA GLU A 46 -7.38 -4.58 6.86
C GLU A 46 -7.50 -4.13 8.33
N LEU A 47 -8.73 -3.92 8.82
CA LEU A 47 -8.98 -3.55 10.22
C LEU A 47 -8.61 -4.66 11.20
N ILE A 48 -8.81 -5.93 10.84
CA ILE A 48 -8.43 -7.08 11.68
C ILE A 48 -6.93 -7.06 11.94
N TYR A 49 -6.12 -6.94 10.88
CA TYR A 49 -4.66 -6.88 11.03
C TYR A 49 -4.20 -5.66 11.83
N LEU A 50 -4.88 -4.51 11.66
CA LEU A 50 -4.61 -3.32 12.45
C LEU A 50 -4.89 -3.54 13.95
N ILE A 51 -6.03 -4.17 14.28
CA ILE A 51 -6.43 -4.45 15.66
C ILE A 51 -5.47 -5.46 16.30
N ILE A 52 -5.11 -6.54 15.58
CA ILE A 52 -4.19 -7.57 16.08
C ILE A 52 -2.83 -6.96 16.36
N ALA A 53 -2.28 -6.15 15.44
CA ALA A 53 -1.01 -5.46 15.66
C ALA A 53 -1.07 -4.50 16.87
N GLY A 54 -2.20 -3.81 17.06
CA GLY A 54 -2.44 -2.97 18.23
C GLY A 54 -2.48 -3.76 19.54
N ILE A 55 -3.16 -4.91 19.54
CA ILE A 55 -3.22 -5.83 20.68
C ILE A 55 -1.83 -6.39 20.98
N GLU A 56 -1.09 -6.86 19.97
CA GLU A 56 0.25 -7.39 20.12
C GLU A 56 1.20 -6.34 20.72
N SER A 57 1.16 -5.11 20.22
CA SER A 57 1.96 -4.00 20.75
C SER A 57 1.61 -3.67 22.21
N PHE A 58 0.31 -3.67 22.57
CA PHE A 58 -0.14 -3.40 23.93
C PHE A 58 0.29 -4.52 24.88
N VAL A 59 0.04 -5.77 24.50
CA VAL A 59 0.36 -6.94 25.33
C VAL A 59 1.87 -7.10 25.50
N ASN A 60 2.68 -6.85 24.46
CA ASN A 60 4.14 -6.84 24.58
C ASN A 60 4.68 -5.74 25.51
N SER A 61 3.92 -4.66 25.74
CA SER A 61 4.32 -3.61 26.69
C SER A 61 4.07 -4.01 28.14
N GLU A 62 3.05 -4.82 28.39
CA GLU A 62 2.64 -5.27 29.73
C GLU A 62 3.29 -6.62 30.13
N LEU A 63 3.43 -7.55 29.18
CA LEU A 63 3.97 -8.89 29.41
C LEU A 63 5.42 -9.01 28.93
N LYS A 64 6.29 -9.54 29.79
CA LYS A 64 7.73 -9.73 29.49
C LYS A 64 8.03 -11.03 28.72
N ASN A 65 7.01 -11.84 28.43
CA ASN A 65 7.17 -13.13 27.75
C ASN A 65 6.74 -13.03 26.28
N LYS A 66 7.69 -12.75 25.39
CA LYS A 66 7.41 -12.52 23.96
C LYS A 66 6.83 -13.75 23.25
N GLU A 67 7.30 -14.95 23.58
CA GLU A 67 6.89 -16.18 22.88
C GLU A 67 5.43 -16.54 23.19
N GLU A 68 5.00 -16.38 24.44
CA GLU A 68 3.61 -16.64 24.83
C GLU A 68 2.65 -15.59 24.25
N VAL A 69 3.10 -14.35 24.13
CA VAL A 69 2.33 -13.27 23.50
C VAL A 69 2.16 -13.50 22.00
N GLU A 70 3.23 -13.88 21.29
CA GLU A 70 3.18 -14.19 19.86
C GLU A 70 2.24 -15.38 19.57
N LEU A 71 2.36 -16.47 20.35
CA LEU A 71 1.48 -17.64 20.20
C LEU A 71 0.02 -17.31 20.51
N GLY A 72 -0.24 -16.55 21.57
CA GLY A 72 -1.59 -16.15 21.96
C GLY A 72 -2.23 -15.18 20.97
N THR A 73 -1.48 -14.20 20.48
CA THR A 73 -1.96 -13.23 19.47
C THR A 73 -2.25 -13.92 18.14
N HIS A 74 -1.41 -14.86 17.71
CA HIS A 74 -1.66 -15.65 16.51
C HIS A 74 -2.91 -16.54 16.61
N GLN A 75 -3.19 -17.10 17.80
CA GLN A 75 -4.44 -17.83 18.03
C GLN A 75 -5.66 -16.90 17.93
N VAL A 76 -5.58 -15.69 18.51
CA VAL A 76 -6.66 -14.69 18.43
C VAL A 76 -6.88 -14.24 16.99
N GLU A 77 -5.82 -14.01 16.23
CA GLU A 77 -5.86 -13.69 14.81
C GLU A 77 -6.63 -14.76 14.03
N THR A 78 -6.21 -16.02 14.15
CA THR A 78 -6.84 -17.14 13.45
C THR A 78 -8.32 -17.28 13.83
N LEU A 79 -8.67 -17.09 15.10
CA LEU A 79 -10.06 -17.13 15.55
C LEU A 79 -10.89 -15.98 14.98
N LEU A 80 -10.32 -14.77 14.95
CA LEU A 80 -11.00 -13.59 14.47
C LEU A 80 -11.23 -13.64 12.96
N GLU A 81 -10.22 -14.07 12.18
CA GLU A 81 -10.35 -14.29 10.72
C GLU A 81 -11.49 -15.28 10.43
N ASN A 82 -11.47 -16.45 11.06
CA ASN A 82 -12.50 -17.47 10.86
C ASN A 82 -13.92 -16.98 11.22
N LEU A 83 -14.05 -16.16 12.27
CA LEU A 83 -15.33 -15.60 12.67
C LEU A 83 -15.81 -14.56 11.66
N VAL A 84 -14.94 -13.62 11.30
CA VAL A 84 -15.26 -12.56 10.34
C VAL A 84 -15.66 -13.18 9.01
N ASP A 85 -14.84 -14.07 8.44
CA ASP A 85 -15.14 -14.70 7.15
C ASP A 85 -16.55 -15.33 7.15
N LYS A 86 -16.89 -16.08 8.20
CA LYS A 86 -18.19 -16.74 8.33
C LYS A 86 -19.36 -15.77 8.43
N TYR A 87 -19.20 -14.66 9.15
CA TYR A 87 -20.29 -13.68 9.30
C TYR A 87 -20.38 -12.77 8.08
N PHE A 88 -19.26 -12.45 7.44
CA PHE A 88 -19.22 -11.60 6.27
C PHE A 88 -19.62 -12.33 4.98
N GLU A 89 -19.41 -13.63 4.86
CA GLU A 89 -20.03 -14.46 3.82
C GLU A 89 -21.57 -14.40 3.92
N LYS A 90 -22.12 -14.49 5.14
CA LYS A 90 -23.57 -14.37 5.36
C LYS A 90 -24.08 -12.97 5.09
N PHE A 91 -23.30 -11.96 5.46
CA PHE A 91 -23.62 -10.57 5.17
C PHE A 91 -23.64 -10.33 3.66
N GLU A 92 -22.66 -10.85 2.91
CA GLU A 92 -22.59 -10.72 1.45
C GLU A 92 -23.86 -11.27 0.80
N ILE A 93 -24.21 -12.50 1.15
CA ILE A 93 -25.42 -13.15 0.64
C ILE A 93 -26.66 -12.33 1.03
N TYR A 94 -26.77 -11.90 2.29
CA TYR A 94 -27.92 -11.14 2.77
C TYR A 94 -28.05 -9.79 2.06
N ALA A 95 -26.94 -9.06 1.91
CA ALA A 95 -26.91 -7.74 1.29
C ALA A 95 -27.34 -7.83 -0.17
N LEU A 96 -26.76 -8.76 -0.94
CA LEU A 96 -27.10 -8.94 -2.34
C LEU A 96 -28.55 -9.40 -2.55
N GLN A 97 -29.08 -10.25 -1.67
CA GLN A 97 -30.42 -10.83 -1.82
C GLN A 97 -31.56 -9.97 -1.24
N ASN A 98 -31.28 -9.10 -0.27
CA ASN A 98 -32.33 -8.35 0.43
C ASN A 98 -32.19 -6.83 0.32
N ILE A 99 -30.96 -6.31 0.31
CA ILE A 99 -30.71 -4.87 0.26
C ILE A 99 -30.64 -4.42 -1.21
N PHE A 100 -29.80 -5.09 -2.00
CA PHE A 100 -29.60 -4.80 -3.41
C PHE A 100 -30.52 -5.62 -4.31
N THR A 101 -31.82 -5.68 -3.97
CA THR A 101 -32.81 -6.41 -4.77
C THR A 101 -34.06 -5.54 -4.98
N ILE A 102 -34.47 -5.42 -6.24
CA ILE A 102 -35.71 -4.74 -6.61
C ILE A 102 -36.87 -5.74 -6.46
N ARG A 103 -37.92 -5.36 -5.74
CA ARG A 103 -39.16 -6.14 -5.67
C ARG A 103 -39.83 -6.15 -7.05
N GLU A 104 -40.36 -7.30 -7.47
CA GLU A 104 -40.90 -7.55 -8.82
C GLU A 104 -42.03 -6.60 -9.27
N ASN A 105 -42.60 -5.81 -8.36
CA ASN A 105 -43.70 -4.88 -8.62
C ASN A 105 -43.31 -3.40 -8.64
N VAL A 106 -42.02 -3.07 -8.63
CA VAL A 106 -41.54 -1.68 -8.72
C VAL A 106 -40.93 -1.44 -10.08
N THR A 107 -41.59 -0.62 -10.90
CA THR A 107 -41.03 -0.10 -12.15
C THR A 107 -40.08 1.02 -11.82
N VAL A 108 -38.79 0.83 -12.07
CA VAL A 108 -37.80 1.91 -11.99
C VAL A 108 -37.97 2.77 -13.24
N GLY A 109 -38.49 3.98 -13.06
CA GLY A 109 -38.63 4.95 -14.15
C GLY A 109 -37.25 5.50 -14.51
N VAL A 110 -36.65 4.99 -15.57
CA VAL A 110 -35.46 5.59 -16.17
C VAL A 110 -35.95 6.69 -17.12
N ASN A 111 -35.65 7.95 -16.79
CA ASN A 111 -36.01 9.10 -17.62
C ASN A 111 -35.04 9.17 -18.81
N PHE A 112 -35.52 8.86 -20.01
CA PHE A 112 -34.75 8.96 -21.26
C PHE A 112 -34.88 10.32 -21.97
N ASP A 113 -35.49 11.32 -21.32
CA ASP A 113 -35.65 12.66 -21.93
C ASP A 113 -34.32 13.43 -21.89
N VAL A 114 -33.50 13.24 -22.92
CA VAL A 114 -32.30 14.03 -23.19
C VAL A 114 -32.63 15.08 -24.25
N ASP A 115 -32.47 16.35 -23.90
CA ASP A 115 -32.58 17.50 -24.82
C ASP A 115 -31.25 17.66 -25.59
N GLU A 116 -31.29 17.81 -26.92
CA GLU A 116 -30.11 17.95 -27.79
C GLU A 116 -29.17 19.10 -27.37
N ASN A 117 -29.69 20.12 -26.66
CA ASN A 117 -28.86 21.22 -26.14
C ASN A 117 -27.99 20.83 -24.93
N MET A 118 -28.34 19.77 -24.20
CA MET A 118 -27.55 19.26 -23.07
C MET A 118 -26.30 18.50 -23.54
N ASP A 119 -26.36 17.88 -24.72
CA ASP A 119 -25.26 17.07 -25.27
C ASP A 119 -24.00 17.89 -25.57
N GLU A 120 -24.13 19.11 -26.13
CA GLU A 120 -22.96 19.97 -26.41
C GLU A 120 -22.25 20.44 -25.13
N GLY A 121 -22.98 20.62 -24.03
CA GLY A 121 -22.41 20.99 -22.73
C GLY A 121 -21.64 19.83 -22.11
N VAL A 122 -22.24 18.64 -22.14
CA VAL A 122 -21.66 17.40 -21.63
C VAL A 122 -20.42 17.00 -22.44
N ASP A 123 -20.43 17.15 -23.77
CA ASP A 123 -19.26 16.85 -24.61
C ASP A 123 -18.06 17.73 -24.27
N LYS A 124 -18.28 19.03 -24.04
CA LYS A 124 -17.24 19.96 -23.58
C LYS A 124 -16.72 19.56 -22.21
N GLU A 125 -17.59 19.16 -21.30
CA GLU A 125 -17.20 18.69 -19.95
C GLU A 125 -16.39 17.39 -20.01
N ILE A 126 -16.80 16.43 -20.85
CA ILE A 126 -16.07 15.18 -21.10
C ILE A 126 -14.69 15.49 -21.68
N GLU A 127 -14.57 16.41 -22.63
CA GLU A 127 -13.28 16.77 -23.20
C GLU A 127 -12.36 17.45 -22.17
N LEU A 128 -12.92 18.30 -21.30
CA LEU A 128 -12.18 18.90 -20.18
C LEU A 128 -11.72 17.85 -19.17
N LEU A 129 -12.59 16.90 -18.81
CA LEU A 129 -12.24 15.80 -17.90
C LEU A 129 -11.17 14.89 -18.52
N ARG A 130 -11.26 14.56 -19.81
CA ARG A 130 -10.22 13.81 -20.53
C ARG A 130 -8.88 14.53 -20.46
N LYS A 131 -8.84 15.84 -20.70
CA LYS A 131 -7.61 16.66 -20.58
C LYS A 131 -7.05 16.62 -19.15
N LYS A 132 -7.90 16.76 -18.12
CA LYS A 132 -7.50 16.65 -16.71
C LYS A 132 -6.92 15.26 -16.39
N ILE A 133 -7.59 14.19 -16.83
CA ILE A 133 -7.13 12.81 -16.62
C ILE A 133 -5.79 12.57 -17.33
N MET A 134 -5.63 13.04 -18.57
CA MET A 134 -4.35 12.92 -19.29
C MET A 134 -3.22 13.66 -18.58
N ALA A 135 -3.47 14.89 -18.12
CA ALA A 135 -2.50 15.66 -17.34
C ALA A 135 -2.13 14.95 -16.02
N ALA A 136 -3.13 14.46 -15.27
CA ALA A 136 -2.93 13.71 -14.04
C ALA A 136 -2.16 12.40 -14.26
N LYS A 137 -2.48 11.64 -15.32
CA LYS A 137 -1.76 10.41 -15.70
C LYS A 137 -0.32 10.70 -16.08
N ALA A 138 -0.07 11.73 -16.90
CA ALA A 138 1.28 12.13 -17.28
C ALA A 138 2.11 12.57 -16.07
N PHE A 139 1.50 13.31 -15.15
CA PHE A 139 2.11 13.73 -13.90
C PHE A 139 2.43 12.53 -12.99
N ASN A 140 1.48 11.62 -12.78
CA ASN A 140 1.70 10.39 -12.02
C ASN A 140 2.82 9.52 -12.61
N LEU A 141 2.92 9.42 -13.93
CA LEU A 141 4.02 8.73 -14.58
C LEU A 141 5.37 9.41 -14.29
N LYS A 142 5.42 10.74 -14.33
CA LYS A 142 6.63 11.51 -14.01
C LYS A 142 7.03 11.35 -12.55
N LEU A 143 6.07 11.39 -11.62
CA LEU A 143 6.29 11.14 -10.20
C LEU A 143 6.83 9.74 -9.95
N LYS A 144 6.23 8.69 -10.54
CA LYS A 144 6.72 7.31 -10.43
C LYS A 144 8.14 7.15 -10.94
N LYS A 145 8.49 7.79 -12.07
CA LYS A 145 9.87 7.80 -12.59
C LYS A 145 10.84 8.49 -11.65
N GLN A 146 10.41 9.57 -11.00
CA GLN A 146 11.25 10.30 -10.05
C GLN A 146 11.46 9.48 -8.77
N LEU A 147 10.41 8.88 -8.23
CA LEU A 147 10.48 7.96 -7.09
C LEU A 147 11.48 6.82 -7.33
N ALA A 148 11.40 6.15 -8.48
CA ALA A 148 12.35 5.08 -8.81
C ALA A 148 13.81 5.56 -8.89
N LYS A 149 14.05 6.79 -9.37
CA LYS A 149 15.40 7.39 -9.37
C LYS A 149 15.87 7.70 -7.95
N ASP A 150 14.99 8.21 -7.11
CA ASP A 150 15.32 8.59 -5.74
C ASP A 150 15.55 7.35 -4.87
N GLU A 151 14.78 6.28 -5.04
CA GLU A 151 15.05 4.96 -4.42
C GLU A 151 16.43 4.43 -4.81
N SER A 152 16.81 4.50 -6.10
CA SER A 152 18.14 4.09 -6.55
C SER A 152 19.26 4.96 -5.96
N ARG A 153 19.01 6.26 -5.73
CA ARG A 153 19.97 7.15 -5.06
C ARG A 153 20.11 6.81 -3.59
N ILE A 154 19.00 6.57 -2.89
CA ILE A 154 18.99 6.14 -1.48
C ILE A 154 19.79 4.85 -1.34
N GLU A 155 19.58 3.87 -2.22
CA GLU A 155 20.33 2.62 -2.24
C GLU A 155 21.84 2.84 -2.41
N LYS A 156 22.26 3.74 -3.31
CA LYS A 156 23.68 4.11 -3.47
C LYS A 156 24.26 4.79 -2.23
N LEU A 157 23.50 5.70 -1.62
CA LEU A 157 23.93 6.40 -0.41
C LEU A 157 24.08 5.43 0.77
N LYS A 158 23.12 4.51 0.98
CA LYS A 158 23.23 3.45 1.99
C LYS A 158 24.45 2.56 1.78
N ARG A 159 24.79 2.22 0.53
CA ARG A 159 26.02 1.46 0.23
C ARG A 159 27.28 2.24 0.56
N LEU A 160 27.32 3.55 0.30
CA LEU A 160 28.45 4.40 0.66
C LEU A 160 28.57 4.57 2.16
N GLU A 161 27.44 4.76 2.85
CA GLU A 161 27.39 4.80 4.31
C GLU A 161 27.95 3.50 4.90
N ASN A 162 27.54 2.34 4.40
CA ASN A 162 28.08 1.04 4.82
C ASN A 162 29.59 0.89 4.57
N LYS A 163 30.10 1.44 3.46
CA LYS A 163 31.55 1.46 3.19
C LYS A 163 32.29 2.38 4.16
N ILE A 164 31.74 3.56 4.42
CA ILE A 164 32.34 4.53 5.35
C ILE A 164 32.29 3.98 6.78
N SER A 165 31.19 3.35 7.19
CA SER A 165 31.07 2.73 8.51
C SER A 165 32.03 1.55 8.67
N PHE A 166 32.24 0.75 7.63
CA PHE A 166 33.28 -0.28 7.59
C PHE A 166 34.68 0.30 7.75
N LEU A 167 35.04 1.31 6.95
CA LEU A 167 36.35 1.96 7.05
C LEU A 167 36.56 2.62 8.41
N ARG A 168 35.52 3.25 8.98
CA ARG A 168 35.56 3.83 10.31
C ARG A 168 35.75 2.76 11.39
N THR A 169 35.12 1.60 11.23
CA THR A 169 35.27 0.46 12.15
C THR A 169 36.67 -0.13 12.08
N GLN A 170 37.24 -0.28 10.87
CA GLN A 170 38.63 -0.71 10.71
C GLN A 170 39.63 0.32 11.26
N ALA A 171 39.40 1.61 11.04
CA ALA A 171 40.24 2.67 11.61
C ALA A 171 40.23 2.66 13.15
N LYS A 172 39.09 2.31 13.77
CA LYS A 172 39.01 2.04 15.22
C LYS A 172 39.76 0.77 15.61
N ALA A 173 39.60 -0.33 14.86
CA ALA A 173 40.26 -1.61 15.15
C ALA A 173 41.80 -1.52 15.13
N HIS A 174 42.34 -0.66 14.26
CA HIS A 174 43.78 -0.40 14.20
C HIS A 174 44.25 0.78 15.08
N ASN A 175 43.41 1.28 15.99
CA ASN A 175 43.69 2.42 16.90
C ASN A 175 44.15 3.71 16.21
N VAL A 176 43.80 3.93 14.94
CA VAL A 176 44.17 5.14 14.18
C VAL A 176 43.05 6.19 14.18
N SER A 177 41.94 5.91 14.87
CA SER A 177 40.79 6.81 14.97
C SER A 177 40.87 7.68 16.23
N PRO A 178 40.66 9.01 16.14
CA PRO A 178 40.40 9.79 14.92
C PRO A 178 41.67 10.04 14.10
N LEU A 179 41.57 9.87 12.77
CA LEU A 179 42.67 10.07 11.82
C LEU A 179 43.30 11.49 11.87
N PRO A 180 42.52 12.58 12.08
CA PRO A 180 43.10 13.92 12.18
C PRO A 180 43.98 14.10 13.42
N ASP A 181 43.57 13.51 14.55
CA ASP A 181 44.26 13.64 15.83
C ASP A 181 45.54 12.81 15.84
N THR A 182 45.50 11.60 15.25
CA THR A 182 46.69 10.75 15.11
C THR A 182 47.72 11.34 14.14
N LEU A 183 47.28 11.94 13.03
CA LEU A 183 48.18 12.64 12.10
C LEU A 183 48.83 13.87 12.75
N ARG A 184 48.06 14.63 13.54
CA ARG A 184 48.58 15.79 14.29
C ARG A 184 49.60 15.35 15.34
N PHE A 185 49.29 14.29 16.10
CA PHE A 185 50.22 13.72 17.08
C PHE A 185 51.54 13.27 16.44
N ILE A 186 51.49 12.54 15.32
CA ILE A 186 52.71 12.11 14.60
C ILE A 186 53.47 13.32 14.05
N SER A 187 52.79 14.33 13.52
CA SER A 187 53.41 15.57 13.06
C SER A 187 54.14 16.29 14.20
N ASP A 188 53.50 16.40 15.37
CA ASP A 188 54.10 17.03 16.56
C ASP A 188 55.32 16.23 17.05
N GLN A 189 55.24 14.88 17.04
CA GLN A 189 56.37 14.02 17.37
C GLN A 189 57.52 14.14 16.36
N LEU A 190 57.23 14.17 15.07
CA LEU A 190 58.25 14.41 14.03
C LEU A 190 58.91 15.76 14.23
N MET A 191 58.15 16.81 14.50
CA MET A 191 58.68 18.15 14.73
C MET A 191 59.57 18.21 15.98
N ALA A 192 59.21 17.47 17.04
CA ALA A 192 60.05 17.33 18.23
C ALA A 192 61.35 16.57 17.93
N ILE A 193 61.29 15.47 17.17
CA ILE A 193 62.46 14.69 16.76
C ILE A 193 63.38 15.52 15.86
N THR A 194 62.82 16.28 14.90
CA THR A 194 63.60 17.17 14.03
C THR A 194 64.33 18.25 14.84
N LYS A 195 63.69 18.82 15.87
CA LYS A 195 64.36 19.74 16.79
C LYS A 195 65.51 19.07 17.54
N VAL A 196 65.31 17.86 18.06
CA VAL A 196 66.37 17.11 18.76
C VAL A 196 67.53 16.76 17.82
N TYR A 197 67.23 16.36 16.59
CA TYR A 197 68.24 16.07 15.57
C TYR A 197 69.07 17.30 15.21
N ASN A 198 68.43 18.46 15.03
CA ASN A 198 69.15 19.72 14.75
C ASN A 198 70.04 20.13 15.92
N ASN A 199 69.56 19.99 17.17
CA ASN A 199 70.35 20.29 18.36
C ASN A 199 71.56 19.35 18.52
N LEU A 200 71.43 18.07 18.13
CA LEU A 200 72.55 17.11 18.13
C LEU A 200 73.58 17.45 17.05
N ASN A 201 73.14 17.98 15.90
CA ASN A 201 74.01 18.38 14.81
C ASN A 201 74.75 19.70 15.10
N GLU A 202 74.19 20.58 15.95
CA GLU A 202 74.86 21.77 16.50
C GLU A 202 75.84 21.44 17.64
N SER A 203 75.74 20.26 18.25
CA SER A 203 76.61 19.83 19.37
C SER A 203 77.87 19.06 18.93
N THR A 204 78.09 18.87 17.63
CA THR A 204 79.26 18.13 17.07
C THR A 204 80.29 19.02 16.36
N TRP A 205 80.44 20.29 16.74
CA TRP A 205 81.58 21.16 16.40
C TRP A 205 82.14 21.85 17.64
#